data_AF-A0A645IXF6-F1
#
_entry.id   AF-A0A645IXF6-F1
#
_cell.length_a   1.000
_cell.length_b   1.000
_cell.length_c   1.000
_cell.angle_alpha   90.00
_cell.angle_beta   90.00
_cell.angle_gamma   90.00
#
_symmetry.space_group_name_H-M   'P 1'
#
loop_
_entity.id
_entity.type
_entity.pdbx_description
1 polymer ?
#
loop_
_entity_poly.entity_id
_entity_poly.type
_entity_poly.pdbx_seq_one_letter_code
_entity_poly.pdbx_strand_id
1 'polypeptide(L)' 'MIENHTDYTDGSKNLPNIYVIFGKRIIDLSGLENVSRVMSLARIELAKCKEDEKLILLCSDRTD' A
#
# COMPACT_ATOMS: atom_id res chain seq x y z
N MET A 1 -0.78 11.05 -1.26
CA MET A 1 -1.53 9.87 -1.75
C MET A 1 -2.08 9.06 -0.59
N ILE A 2 -1.26 8.37 0.21
CA ILE A 2 -1.76 7.63 1.38
C ILE A 2 -2.49 8.54 2.36
N GLU A 3 -1.89 9.67 2.74
CA GLU A 3 -2.53 10.62 3.67
C GLU A 3 -3.77 11.32 3.10
N ASN A 4 -3.89 11.42 1.78
CA ASN A 4 -5.02 12.08 1.12
C ASN A 4 -6.25 11.16 1.02
N HIS A 5 -6.05 9.85 1.15
CA HIS A 5 -7.08 8.82 1.17
C HIS A 5 -7.15 8.13 2.55
N THR A 6 -6.60 8.76 3.58
CA THR A 6 -6.72 8.25 4.93
C THR A 6 -7.97 8.85 5.54
N ASP A 7 -8.98 8.01 5.79
CA ASP A 7 -10.17 8.42 6.52
C ASP A 7 -9.86 8.48 8.02
N TYR A 8 -10.20 9.62 8.61
CA TYR A 8 -10.15 9.85 10.06
C TYR A 8 -11.58 9.74 10.59
N THR A 9 -11.96 8.55 11.04
CA THR A 9 -13.21 8.32 11.80
C THR A 9 -12.91 8.31 13.30
N ASP A 10 -13.85 8.77 14.13
CA ASP A 10 -13.77 9.05 15.59
C ASP A 10 -13.09 7.97 16.47
N GLY A 11 -11.79 7.73 16.27
CA GLY A 11 -10.97 6.77 17.04
C GLY A 11 -10.06 5.86 16.21
N SER A 12 -10.16 5.83 14.88
CA SER A 12 -9.34 4.97 14.01
C SER A 12 -8.82 5.71 12.78
N LYS A 13 -7.53 5.52 12.47
CA LYS A 13 -6.91 5.97 11.22
C LYS A 13 -7.04 4.84 10.21
N ASN A 14 -8.01 4.92 9.31
CA ASN A 14 -8.24 3.89 8.31
C ASN A 14 -7.38 4.16 7.09
N LEU A 15 -6.32 3.37 6.94
CA LEU A 15 -5.49 3.41 5.75
C LEU A 15 -6.25 2.81 4.56
N PRO A 16 -6.10 3.39 3.35
CA PRO A 16 -6.69 2.84 2.15
C PRO A 16 -6.13 1.45 1.85
N ASN A 17 -6.86 0.68 1.05
CA ASN A 17 -6.32 -0.57 0.53
C ASN A 17 -5.28 -0.25 -0.54
N ILE A 18 -4.06 -0.72 -0.35
CA ILE A 18 -2.93 -0.45 -1.25
C ILE A 18 -2.43 -1.77 -1.81
N TYR A 19 -2.30 -1.84 -3.13
CA TYR A 19 -1.70 -2.96 -3.81
C TYR A 19 -0.62 -2.48 -4.76
N VAL A 20 0.48 -3.23 -4.84
CA VAL A 20 1.58 -2.95 -5.78
C VAL A 20 1.72 -4.13 -6.73
N ILE A 21 1.67 -3.87 -8.03
CA ILE A 21 1.77 -4.88 -9.07
C ILE A 21 3.03 -4.62 -9.88
N PHE A 22 3.86 -5.65 -10.05
CA PHE A 22 5.05 -5.61 -10.90
C PHE A 22 5.33 -7.01 -11.46
N GLY A 23 5.70 -7.07 -12.74
CA GLY A 23 5.88 -8.34 -13.44
C GLY A 23 4.65 -9.25 -13.33
N LYS A 24 4.82 -10.38 -12.62
CA LYS A 24 3.75 -11.37 -12.34
C LYS A 24 3.33 -11.41 -10.86
N ARG A 25 3.73 -10.41 -10.07
CA ARG A 25 3.53 -10.36 -8.61
C ARG A 25 2.55 -9.27 -8.23
N ILE A 26 1.78 -9.54 -7.19
CA ILE A 26 0.92 -8.57 -6.50
C ILE A 26 1.37 -8.57 -5.04
N ILE A 27 1.75 -7.40 -4.52
CA ILE A 27 1.96 -7.17 -3.10
C ILE A 27 0.68 -6.59 -2.55
N ASP A 28 0.09 -7.27 -1.58
CA ASP A 28 -1.03 -6.76 -0.79
C ASP A 28 -0.48 -6.01 0.42
N LEU A 29 -0.77 -4.72 0.50
CA LEU A 29 -0.43 -3.84 1.63
C LEU A 29 -1.70 -3.36 2.37
N SER A 30 -2.87 -3.91 2.03
CA SER A 30 -4.13 -3.61 2.69
C SER A 30 -4.15 -4.11 4.14
N GLY A 31 -5.00 -3.50 4.97
CA GLY A 31 -5.18 -3.93 6.37
C GLY A 31 -4.01 -3.64 7.32
N LEU A 32 -2.92 -3.01 6.85
CA LEU A 32 -1.80 -2.65 7.72
C LEU A 32 -2.14 -1.47 8.65
N GLU A 33 -1.70 -1.58 9.90
CA GLU A 33 -2.09 -0.68 11.01
C GLU A 33 -1.63 0.78 10.83
N ASN A 34 -0.51 1.01 10.14
CA ASN A 34 0.05 2.35 9.95
C ASN A 34 0.99 2.43 8.75
N VAL A 35 1.29 3.66 8.34
CA VAL A 35 2.15 3.98 7.19
C VAL A 35 3.55 3.38 7.35
N SER A 36 4.10 3.32 8.57
CA SER A 36 5.43 2.77 8.80
C SER A 36 5.51 1.28 8.42
N ARG A 37 4.48 0.50 8.77
CA ARG A 37 4.39 -0.91 8.35
C ARG A 37 4.20 -1.07 6.85
N VAL A 38 3.35 -0.25 6.22
CA VAL A 38 3.17 -0.21 4.76
C VAL A 38 4.52 0.01 4.07
N MET A 39 5.26 1.04 4.51
CA MET A 39 6.56 1.39 3.92
C MET A 39 7.63 0.32 4.17
N SER A 40 7.62 -0.30 5.35
CA SER A 40 8.58 -1.36 5.70
C SER A 40 8.39 -2.59 4.80
N LEU A 41 7.15 -3.05 4.64
CA LEU A 41 6.85 -4.21 3.79
C LEU A 41 7.08 -3.88 2.30
N ALA A 42 6.64 -2.71 1.84
CA ALA A 42 6.88 -2.26 0.48
C ALA A 42 8.37 -2.24 0.13
N ARG A 43 9.24 -1.74 1.01
CA ARG A 43 10.70 -1.73 0.79
C ARG A 43 11.28 -3.13 0.64
N ILE A 44 10.88 -4.07 1.51
CA ILE A 44 11.38 -5.45 1.48
C ILE A 44 10.98 -6.14 0.18
N GLU A 45 9.73 -5.98 -0.25
CA GLU A 45 9.24 -6.63 -1.47
C GLU A 45 9.76 -5.96 -2.74
N LEU A 46 9.83 -4.63 -2.78
CA LEU A 46 10.35 -3.88 -3.92
C LEU A 46 11.88 -3.98 -4.05
N ALA A 47 12.62 -4.38 -3.01
CA ALA A 47 14.04 -4.72 -3.14
C ALA A 47 14.29 -5.90 -4.09
N LYS A 48 13.24 -6.68 -4.42
CA LYS A 48 13.29 -7.78 -5.40
C LYS A 48 12.96 -7.31 -6.83
N CYS A 49 12.54 -6.05 -6.99
CA CYS A 49 12.16 -5.44 -8.25
C CYS A 49 13.40 -4.92 -8.97
N LYS A 50 13.43 -5.01 -10.30
CA LYS A 50 14.51 -4.35 -11.07
C LYS A 50 14.28 -2.84 -11.12
N GLU A 51 15.35 -2.06 -11.23
CA GLU A 51 15.27 -0.60 -11.28
C GLU A 51 14.43 -0.08 -12.46
N ASP A 52 14.36 -0.83 -13.56
CA ASP A 52 13.61 -0.50 -14.78
C ASP A 52 12.21 -1.13 -14.85
N GLU A 53 11.80 -1.85 -13.81
CA GLU A 53 10.53 -2.55 -13.80
C GLU A 53 9.37 -1.60 -13.50
N LYS A 54 8.36 -1.62 -14.38
CA LYS A 54 7.17 -0.78 -14.22
C LYS A 54 6.33 -1.27 -13.05
N LEU A 55 5.98 -0.34 -12.17
CA LEU A 55 5.08 -0.56 -11.06
C LEU A 55 3.68 -0.02 -11.39
N ILE A 56 2.65 -0.78 -11.04
CA ILE A 56 1.27 -0.28 -10.97
C ILE A 56 0.89 -0.22 -9.50
N LEU A 57 0.38 0.94 -9.08
CA LEU A 57 -0.12 1.16 -7.73
C LEU A 57 -1.63 1.26 -7.79
N LEU A 58 -2.32 0.40 -7.04
CA LEU A 58 -3.76 0.50 -6.82
C LEU A 58 -4.00 1.03 -5.41
N CYS A 59 -4.87 2.03 -5.31
CA CYS A 59 -5.31 2.60 -4.05
C CYS A 59 -6.82 2.73 -4.13
N SER A 60 -7.52 2.14 -3.17
CA SER A 60 -8.96 2.33 -3.02
C SER A 60 -9.27 2.75 -1.60
N ASP A 61 -10.37 3.49 -1.45
CA ASP A 61 -10.97 3.68 -0.14
C ASP A 61 -11.37 2.30 0.42
N ARG A 62 -11.53 2.23 1.74
CA ARG A 62 -12.00 1.01 2.40
C ARG A 62 -13.50 0.88 2.20
N THR A 63 -13.94 -0.30 1.75
CA THR A 63 -15.36 -0.64 1.55
C THR A 63 -15.86 -1.70 2.53
N ASP A 64 -15.05 -2.07 3.52
CA ASP A 64 -15.44 -2.96 4.62
C ASP A 64 -16.20 -2.22 5.73
#